data_AF-A0A7X8FSK3-F1
#
_entry.id   AF-A0A7X8FSK3-F1
#
_cell.length_a   1.000
_cell.length_b   1.000
_cell.length_c   1.000
_cell.angle_alpha   90.00
_cell.angle_beta   90.00
_cell.angle_gamma   90.00
#
_symmetry.space_group_name_H-M   'P 1'
#
loop_
_entity.id
_entity.type
_entity.pdbx_description
1 polymer ?
#
loop_
_entity_poly.entity_id
_entity_poly.type
_entity_poly.pdbx_seq_one_letter_code
_entity_poly.pdbx_strand_id
1 'polypeptide(L)' 'MNYEKDIKILKERIDRAQIDKVRAETRLEQLEKERDALLAEMQEYGIKPEDLDKEIARLDKEVGDLLQKAAELLPEDE' A
#
# COMPACT_ATOMS: atom_id res chain seq x y z
N MET A 1 -15.11 51.07 -16.38
CA MET A 1 -15.07 49.61 -16.63
C MET A 1 -13.72 49.09 -16.17
N ASN A 2 -13.71 48.15 -15.21
CA ASN A 2 -12.49 47.77 -14.46
C ASN A 2 -11.90 46.43 -14.95
N TYR A 3 -11.83 46.25 -16.27
CA TYR A 3 -11.44 45.00 -16.92
C TYR A 3 -10.02 44.53 -16.54
N GLU A 4 -9.13 45.46 -16.22
CA GLU A 4 -7.75 45.17 -15.83
C GLU A 4 -7.68 44.42 -14.48
N LYS A 5 -8.56 44.78 -13.54
CA LYS A 5 -8.70 44.07 -12.26
C LYS A 5 -9.25 42.66 -12.45
N ASP A 6 -10.24 42.51 -13.33
CA ASP A 6 -10.86 41.21 -13.60
C ASP A 6 -9.88 40.26 -14.31
N ILE A 7 -9.09 40.76 -15.27
CA ILE A 7 -8.02 40.00 -15.95
C ILE A 7 -6.96 39.55 -14.95
N LYS A 8 -6.56 40.42 -14.01
CA LYS A 8 -5.59 40.07 -12.98
C LYS A 8 -6.09 38.94 -12.07
N ILE A 9 -7.35 39.02 -11.62
CA ILE A 9 -7.98 37.97 -10.79
C ILE A 9 -8.05 36.64 -11.54
N LEU A 10 -8.40 36.68 -12.83
CA LEU A 10 -8.44 35.46 -13.66
C LEU A 10 -7.05 34.83 -13.81
N LYS A 11 -6.02 35.65 -14.04
CA LYS A 11 -4.63 35.18 -14.12
C LYS A 11 -4.18 34.52 -12.81
N GLU A 12 -4.42 35.16 -11.68
CA GLU A 12 -4.09 34.59 -10.35
C GLU A 12 -4.86 33.30 -10.03
N ARG A 13 -6.06 33.11 -10.59
CA ARG A 13 -6.80 31.85 -10.44
C ARG A 13 -6.23 30.74 -11.32
N ILE A 14 -5.80 31.07 -12.53
CA ILE A 14 -5.16 30.12 -13.44
C ILE A 14 -3.82 29.66 -12.86
N ASP A 15 -2.99 30.59 -12.38
CA ASP A 15 -1.68 30.27 -11.81
C ASP A 15 -1.82 29.33 -10.59
N ARG A 16 -2.80 29.60 -9.71
CA ARG A 16 -3.11 28.70 -8.59
C ARG A 16 -3.57 27.32 -9.04
N ALA A 17 -4.48 27.27 -10.02
CA ALA A 17 -4.97 25.99 -10.55
C ALA A 17 -3.84 25.17 -11.20
N GLN A 18 -2.87 25.81 -11.86
CA GLN A 18 -1.70 25.14 -12.41
C GLN A 18 -0.82 24.55 -11.31
N ILE A 19 -0.57 25.29 -10.23
CA ILE A 19 0.20 24.80 -9.08
C ILE A 19 -0.51 23.61 -8.43
N ASP A 20 -1.82 23.70 -8.22
CA ASP A 20 -2.60 22.63 -7.60
C ASP A 20 -2.64 21.38 -8.49
N LYS A 21 -2.73 21.55 -9.81
CA LYS A 21 -2.64 20.45 -10.78
C LYS A 21 -1.30 19.73 -10.67
N VAL A 22 -0.19 20.46 -10.75
CA VAL A 22 1.16 19.87 -10.67
C VAL A 22 1.35 19.11 -9.36
N ARG A 23 0.90 19.69 -8.24
CA ARG A 23 0.96 19.03 -6.93
C ARG A 23 0.16 17.73 -6.91
N ALA A 24 -1.04 17.72 -7.50
CA ALA A 24 -1.88 16.53 -7.57
C ALA A 24 -1.25 15.44 -8.44
N GLU A 25 -0.67 15.82 -9.59
CA GLU A 25 0.04 14.91 -10.50
C GLU A 25 1.26 14.28 -9.81
N THR A 26 2.10 15.08 -9.13
CA THR A 26 3.25 14.55 -8.38
C THR A 26 2.82 13.59 -7.27
N ARG A 27 1.73 13.92 -6.55
CA ARG A 27 1.23 13.06 -5.48
C ARG A 27 0.65 11.76 -6.02
N LEU A 28 -0.02 11.79 -7.17
CA LEU A 28 -0.52 10.60 -7.83
C LEU A 28 0.63 9.68 -8.26
N GLU A 29 1.65 10.24 -8.91
CA GLU A 29 2.83 9.47 -9.34
C GLU A 29 3.54 8.80 -8.15
N GLN A 30 3.64 9.51 -7.02
CA GLN A 30 4.21 8.94 -5.80
C GLN A 30 3.38 7.76 -5.28
N LEU A 31 2.05 7.91 -5.20
CA LEU A 31 1.15 6.85 -4.73
C LEU A 31 1.17 5.63 -5.65
N GLU A 32 1.28 5.84 -6.96
CA GLU A 32 1.39 4.74 -7.93
C GLU A 32 2.70 3.96 -7.72
N LYS A 33 3.83 4.66 -7.51
CA LYS A 33 5.11 4.00 -7.19
C LYS A 33 5.06 3.22 -5.89
N GLU A 34 4.47 3.80 -4.84
CA GLU A 34 4.30 3.12 -3.55
C GLU A 34 3.42 1.86 -3.70
N ARG A 35 2.32 1.95 -4.44
CA ARG A 35 1.47 0.79 -4.74
C ARG A 35 2.24 -0.30 -5.49
N ASP A 36 2.97 0.07 -6.54
CA ASP A 36 3.67 -0.90 -7.37
C ASP A 36 4.81 -1.58 -6.59
N ALA A 37 5.49 -0.86 -5.70
CA ALA A 37 6.47 -1.42 -4.77
C ALA A 37 5.83 -2.45 -3.83
N LEU A 38 4.70 -2.11 -3.20
CA LEU A 38 3.96 -3.05 -2.34
C LEU A 38 3.53 -4.30 -3.11
N LEU A 39 3.03 -4.15 -4.35
CA LEU A 39 2.65 -5.29 -5.18
C LEU A 39 3.84 -6.17 -5.55
N ALA A 40 5.01 -5.57 -5.82
CA ALA A 40 6.23 -6.30 -6.10
C ALA A 40 6.72 -7.08 -4.87
N GLU A 41 6.73 -6.46 -3.68
CA GLU A 41 7.05 -7.14 -2.42
C GLU A 41 6.10 -8.32 -2.17
N MET A 42 4.79 -8.13 -2.34
CA MET A 42 3.81 -9.20 -2.18
C MET A 42 4.04 -10.36 -3.16
N GLN A 43 4.39 -10.06 -4.41
CA GLN A 43 4.76 -11.08 -5.40
C GLN A 43 6.06 -11.80 -5.04
N GLU A 44 7.06 -11.10 -4.50
CA GLU A 44 8.32 -11.70 -4.04
C GLU A 44 8.09 -12.71 -2.91
N TYR A 45 7.16 -12.41 -2.00
CA TYR A 45 6.71 -13.36 -0.97
C TYR A 45 5.79 -14.47 -1.53
N GLY A 46 5.41 -14.42 -2.81
CA GLY A 46 4.52 -15.38 -3.45
C GLY A 46 3.06 -15.28 -3.00
N ILE A 47 2.68 -14.18 -2.34
CA ILE A 47 1.37 -14.00 -1.71
C ILE A 47 0.58 -12.98 -2.53
N LYS A 48 -0.60 -13.38 -3.02
CA LYS A 48 -1.54 -12.41 -3.57
C LYS A 48 -2.25 -11.67 -2.43
N PRO A 49 -2.62 -10.39 -2.58
CA PRO A 49 -3.41 -9.67 -1.57
C PRO A 49 -4.68 -10.41 -1.16
N GLU A 50 -5.30 -11.09 -2.12
CA GLU A 50 -6.53 -11.86 -1.97
C GLU A 50 -6.34 -13.17 -1.18
N ASP A 51 -5.10 -13.63 -1.08
CA ASP A 51 -4.74 -14.91 -0.45
C ASP A 51 -3.98 -14.72 0.87
N LEU A 52 -3.75 -13.47 1.29
CA LEU A 52 -2.98 -13.14 2.51
C LEU A 52 -3.59 -13.79 3.76
N ASP A 53 -4.90 -13.67 3.94
CA ASP A 53 -5.62 -14.26 5.07
C ASP A 53 -5.58 -15.79 5.05
N LYS A 54 -5.64 -16.40 3.85
CA LYS A 54 -5.53 -17.85 3.70
C LYS A 54 -4.14 -18.34 4.03
N GLU A 55 -3.13 -17.60 3.64
CA GLU A 55 -1.73 -17.94 3.89
C GLU A 55 -1.39 -17.85 5.38
N ILE A 56 -1.91 -16.82 6.07
CA ILE A 56 -1.82 -16.70 7.54
C ILE A 56 -2.48 -17.92 8.20
N ALA A 57 -3.71 -18.27 7.81
CA ALA A 57 -4.41 -19.42 8.38
C ALA A 57 -3.69 -20.76 8.12
N ARG A 58 -3.05 -20.90 6.95
CA ARG A 58 -2.24 -22.07 6.59
C ARG A 58 -1.02 -22.19 7.49
N LEU A 59 -0.28 -21.09 7.67
CA LEU A 59 0.91 -21.03 8.53
C LEU A 59 0.57 -21.26 10.00
N ASP A 60 -0.51 -20.67 10.51
CA ASP A 60 -0.96 -20.89 11.89
C ASP A 60 -1.27 -22.37 12.16
N LYS A 61 -1.95 -23.03 11.21
CA LYS A 61 -2.22 -24.46 11.30
C LYS A 61 -0.93 -25.29 11.28
N GLU A 62 -0.01 -24.96 10.38
CA GLU A 62 1.26 -25.66 10.25
C GLU A 62 2.13 -25.50 11.52
N VAL A 63 2.12 -24.33 12.14
CA VAL A 63 2.75 -24.08 13.44
C VAL A 63 2.12 -24.94 14.53
N GLY A 64 0.78 -25.00 14.60
CA GLY A 64 0.08 -25.86 15.56
C GLY A 64 0.44 -27.34 15.38
N ASP A 65 0.43 -27.84 14.15
CA ASP A 65 0.77 -29.23 13.82
C ASP A 65 2.24 -29.56 14.17
N LEU A 66 3.17 -28.62 13.93
CA LEU A 66 4.58 -28.77 14.29
C LEU A 66 4.81 -28.74 15.80
N LEU A 67 4.12 -27.87 16.54
CA LEU A 67 4.18 -27.82 18.00
C LEU A 67 3.63 -29.12 18.62
N GLN A 68 2.53 -29.65 18.08
CA GLN A 68 1.99 -30.92 18.52
C GLN A 68 2.96 -32.07 18.26
N LYS A 69 3.53 -32.16 17.05
CA LYS A 69 4.56 -33.15 16.73
C LYS A 69 5.79 -33.02 17.63
N ALA A 70 6.23 -31.80 17.93
CA ALA A 70 7.34 -31.57 18.84
C ALA A 70 7.01 -32.05 20.26
N ALA A 71 5.78 -31.83 20.73
CA ALA A 71 5.32 -32.33 22.03
C ALA A 71 5.20 -33.86 22.07
N GLU A 72 4.77 -34.51 20.98
CA GLU A 72 4.71 -35.98 20.87
C GLU A 72 6.11 -36.63 20.76
N LEU A 73 7.09 -35.89 20.23
CA LEU A 73 8.48 -36.33 20.10
C LEU A 73 9.33 -36.05 21.34
N LEU A 74 8.86 -35.18 22.24
CA LEU A 74 9.42 -35.01 23.57
C LEU A 74 8.88 -36.17 24.44
N PRO A 75 9.72 -37.11 24.88
CA PRO A 75 9.27 -38.07 25.89
C PRO A 75 8.82 -37.27 27.12
N GLU A 76 7.72 -37.68 27.76
CA GLU A 76 7.36 -37.16 29.07
C GLU A 76 8.54 -37.46 30.01
N ASP A 77 9.31 -36.42 30.37
CA ASP A 77 10.31 -36.53 31.40
C ASP A 77 9.61 -36.97 32.71
N GLU A 78 10.02 -38.13 33.24
CA GLU A 78 9.71 -38.58 34.62
C GLU A 78 10.14 -37.56 35.68
#